data_AF-A0A7C1T6P8-F1
#
_entry.id   AF-A0A7C1T6P8-F1
#
_cell.length_a   1.000
_cell.length_b   1.000
_cell.length_c   1.000
_cell.angle_alpha   90.00
_cell.angle_beta   90.00
_cell.angle_gamma   90.00
#
_symmetry.space_group_name_H-M   'P 1'
#
loop_
_entity.id
_entity.type
_entity.pdbx_description
1 polymer ?
#
loop_
_entity_poly.entity_id
_entity_poly.type
_entity_poly.pdbx_seq_one_letter_code
_entity_poly.pdbx_strand_id
1 'polypeptide(L)'
;MNIDEQTRFKLLYDRYFNELTLQGKSQKTIEMYSRVLRKTADYFDCCPDHLSEEQLKTYFLELASTRSWSTVKIARNAIQFFYKHVLNRLWQWVDIVKPPRVQPLQDVLSIDEVQQIINHTRKLSYQVYYLTTYSLGLRLGETLNLTI
;
A
#
# COMPACT_ATOMS: atom_id res chain seq x y z
N MET A 1 5.22 23.14 -9.58
CA MET A 1 6.58 22.63 -9.84
C MET A 1 7.16 23.24 -11.11
N ASN A 2 8.33 23.85 -11.02
CA ASN A 2 9.06 24.40 -12.18
C ASN A 2 9.63 23.28 -13.08
N ILE A 3 9.98 23.59 -14.33
CA ILE A 3 10.52 22.64 -15.33
C ILE A 3 11.79 21.93 -14.82
N ASP A 4 12.66 22.66 -14.12
CA ASP A 4 13.87 22.11 -13.50
C ASP A 4 13.52 21.06 -12.43
N GLU A 5 12.57 21.39 -11.55
CA GLU A 5 12.10 20.48 -10.52
C GLU A 5 11.40 19.25 -11.11
N GLN A 6 10.63 19.40 -12.19
CA GLN A 6 10.00 18.27 -12.90
C GLN A 6 11.03 17.30 -13.46
N THR A 7 12.11 17.84 -14.03
CA THR A 7 13.22 17.03 -14.55
C THR A 7 13.92 16.30 -13.41
N ARG A 8 14.17 16.98 -12.29
CA ARG A 8 14.77 16.39 -11.09
C ARG A 8 13.87 15.30 -10.48
N PHE A 9 12.58 15.56 -10.37
CA PHE A 9 11.60 14.59 -9.87
C PHE A 9 11.58 13.34 -10.72
N LYS A 10 11.57 13.48 -12.06
CA LYS A 10 11.61 12.35 -12.98
C LYS A 10 12.86 11.48 -12.76
N LEU A 11 14.03 12.09 -12.65
CA LEU A 11 15.28 11.38 -12.38
C LEU A 11 15.23 10.61 -11.05
N LEU A 12 14.71 11.25 -9.99
CA LEU A 12 14.58 10.62 -8.67
C LEU A 12 13.51 9.53 -8.64
N TYR A 13 12.44 9.69 -9.40
CA TYR A 13 11.39 8.69 -9.55
C TYR A 13 11.92 7.43 -10.26
N ASP A 14 12.71 7.59 -11.32
CA ASP A 14 13.33 6.46 -12.01
C ASP A 14 14.33 5.73 -11.10
N ARG A 15 15.14 6.47 -10.33
CA ARG A 15 16.01 5.88 -9.31
C ARG A 15 15.21 5.13 -8.23
N TYR A 16 14.11 5.71 -7.76
CA TYR A 16 13.24 5.08 -6.77
C TYR A 16 12.66 3.77 -7.29
N PHE A 17 12.20 3.75 -8.53
CA PHE A 17 11.70 2.54 -9.18
C PHE A 17 12.80 1.46 -9.28
N ASN A 18 14.01 1.83 -9.68
CA ASN A 18 15.15 0.93 -9.77
C ASN A 18 15.51 0.35 -8.39
N GLU A 19 15.60 1.19 -7.36
CA GLU A 19 15.90 0.76 -5.99
C GLU A 19 14.83 -0.19 -5.44
N LEU A 20 13.54 0.07 -5.69
CA LEU A 20 12.47 -0.84 -5.27
C LEU A 20 12.59 -2.20 -5.97
N THR A 21 12.98 -2.20 -7.24
CA THR A 21 13.19 -3.42 -8.03
C THR A 21 14.41 -4.20 -7.51
N LEU A 22 15.53 -3.51 -7.25
CA LEU A 22 16.75 -4.10 -6.68
C LEU A 22 16.53 -4.70 -5.29
N GLN A 23 15.66 -4.07 -4.49
CA GLN A 23 15.26 -4.58 -3.16
C GLN A 23 14.20 -5.70 -3.23
N GLY A 24 13.91 -6.23 -4.42
CA GLY A 24 13.01 -7.36 -4.63
C GLY A 24 11.56 -7.11 -4.20
N LYS A 25 11.09 -5.85 -4.27
CA LYS A 25 9.69 -5.53 -3.93
C LYS A 25 8.74 -6.12 -4.96
N SER A 26 7.58 -6.59 -4.49
CA SER A 26 6.54 -7.06 -5.40
C SER A 26 6.01 -5.91 -6.26
N GLN A 27 5.57 -6.22 -7.48
CA GLN A 27 5.04 -5.22 -8.42
C GLN A 27 3.94 -4.34 -7.80
N LYS A 28 3.02 -4.96 -7.02
CA LYS A 28 1.98 -4.23 -6.28
C LYS A 28 2.58 -3.23 -5.27
N THR A 29 3.66 -3.60 -4.60
CA THR A 29 4.34 -2.71 -3.65
C THR A 29 5.00 -1.55 -4.38
N ILE A 30 5.67 -1.83 -5.50
CA ILE A 30 6.30 -0.81 -6.35
C ILE A 30 5.26 0.22 -6.79
N GLU A 31 4.14 -0.24 -7.33
CA GLU A 31 3.04 0.64 -7.77
C GLU A 31 2.48 1.49 -6.63
N MET A 32 2.22 0.89 -5.46
CA MET A 32 1.73 1.62 -4.29
C MET A 32 2.73 2.68 -3.83
N TYR A 33 4.01 2.32 -3.74
CA TYR A 33 5.06 3.20 -3.25
C TYR A 33 5.30 4.37 -4.22
N SER A 34 5.39 4.07 -5.52
CA SER A 34 5.53 5.09 -6.57
C SER A 34 4.31 6.01 -6.65
N ARG A 35 3.10 5.49 -6.36
CA ARG A 35 1.90 6.32 -6.24
C ARG A 35 1.97 7.27 -5.04
N VAL A 36 2.47 6.81 -3.90
CA VAL A 36 2.68 7.69 -2.74
C VAL A 36 3.65 8.81 -3.11
N LEU A 37 4.80 8.47 -3.72
CA LEU A 37 5.82 9.47 -4.04
C LEU A 37 5.29 10.57 -4.96
N ARG A 38 4.49 10.20 -5.99
CA ARG A 38 3.78 11.17 -6.85
C ARG A 38 2.80 12.04 -6.05
N LYS A 39 1.94 11.43 -5.24
CA LYS A 39 0.99 12.19 -4.42
C LYS A 39 1.67 13.17 -3.46
N THR A 40 2.82 12.79 -2.91
CA THR A 40 3.59 13.69 -2.04
C THR A 40 4.13 14.86 -2.84
N ALA A 41 4.66 14.64 -4.04
CA ALA A 41 5.13 15.72 -4.92
C ALA A 41 3.96 16.64 -5.34
N ASP A 42 2.82 16.06 -5.72
CA ASP A 42 1.60 16.81 -6.08
C ASP A 42 1.07 17.65 -4.91
N TYR A 43 1.16 17.15 -3.69
CA TYR A 43 0.67 17.82 -2.48
C TYR A 43 1.47 19.08 -2.13
N PHE A 44 2.80 19.00 -2.22
CA PHE A 44 3.68 20.13 -1.91
C PHE A 44 4.00 21.01 -3.13
N ASP A 45 3.57 20.59 -4.32
CA ASP A 45 3.92 21.16 -5.61
C ASP A 45 5.45 21.37 -5.80
N CYS A 46 6.24 20.47 -5.19
CA CYS A 46 7.70 20.52 -5.16
C CYS A 46 8.32 19.13 -5.24
N CYS A 47 9.61 19.08 -5.60
CA CYS A 47 10.36 17.84 -5.58
C CYS A 47 10.50 17.34 -4.11
N PRO A 48 10.20 16.05 -3.81
CA PRO A 48 10.14 15.54 -2.43
C PRO A 48 11.52 15.31 -1.78
N ASP A 49 12.59 15.80 -2.39
CA ASP A 49 13.98 15.61 -1.95
C ASP A 49 14.42 16.60 -0.86
N HIS A 50 13.67 17.69 -0.66
CA HIS A 50 13.95 18.74 0.34
C HIS A 50 12.82 18.94 1.35
N LEU A 51 11.92 17.96 1.51
CA LEU A 51 10.83 18.10 2.48
C LEU A 51 11.38 18.15 3.91
N SER A 52 10.96 19.18 4.66
CA SER A 52 11.29 19.34 6.07
C SER A 52 10.47 18.39 6.95
N GLU A 53 10.94 18.17 8.18
CA GLU A 53 10.17 17.38 9.15
C GLU A 53 8.79 17.97 9.44
N GLU A 54 8.66 19.30 9.45
CA GLU A 54 7.39 19.99 9.66
C GLU A 54 6.43 19.77 8.50
N GLN A 55 6.92 19.82 7.26
CA GLN A 55 6.12 19.50 6.08
C GLN A 55 5.62 18.04 6.15
N LEU A 56 6.50 17.09 6.47
CA LEU A 56 6.12 15.69 6.64
C LEU A 56 5.08 15.51 7.74
N LYS A 57 5.20 16.21 8.88
CA LYS A 57 4.20 16.22 9.96
C LYS A 57 2.85 16.68 9.46
N THR A 58 2.79 17.81 8.76
CA THR A 58 1.56 18.35 8.18
C THR A 58 0.90 17.36 7.23
N TYR A 59 1.67 16.75 6.34
CA TYR A 59 1.15 15.74 5.40
C TYR A 59 0.60 14.50 6.10
N PHE A 60 1.33 13.95 7.08
CA PHE A 60 0.84 12.78 7.81
C PHE A 60 -0.36 13.09 8.70
N LEU A 61 -0.46 14.31 9.25
CA LEU A 61 -1.62 14.76 10.02
C LEU A 61 -2.87 14.81 9.15
N GLU A 62 -2.79 15.42 7.96
CA GLU A 62 -3.91 15.44 7.02
C GLU A 62 -4.29 14.03 6.57
N LEU A 63 -3.29 13.20 6.25
CA LEU A 63 -3.53 11.82 5.83
C LEU A 63 -4.20 10.98 6.93
N ALA A 64 -3.82 11.19 8.19
CA ALA A 64 -4.43 10.51 9.33
C ALA A 64 -5.88 10.98 9.60
N SER A 65 -6.20 12.23 9.27
CA SER A 65 -7.56 12.77 9.40
C SER A 65 -8.51 12.30 8.29
N THR A 66 -7.99 12.07 7.08
CA THR A 66 -8.80 11.79 5.89
C THR A 66 -8.77 10.33 5.42
N ARG A 67 -7.74 9.56 5.78
CA ARG A 67 -7.51 8.19 5.27
C ARG A 67 -7.36 7.18 6.40
N SER A 68 -7.52 5.91 6.02
CA SER A 68 -7.29 4.78 6.93
C SER A 68 -5.83 4.70 7.39
N TRP A 69 -5.62 4.17 8.58
CA TRP A 69 -4.27 3.95 9.13
C TRP A 69 -3.40 3.00 8.32
N SER A 70 -3.98 2.07 7.55
CA SER A 70 -3.23 1.26 6.59
C SER A 70 -2.62 2.13 5.49
N THR A 71 -3.38 3.11 4.99
CA THR A 71 -2.90 4.08 3.99
C THR A 71 -1.76 4.94 4.55
N VAL A 72 -1.91 5.44 5.77
CA VAL A 72 -0.86 6.23 6.45
C VAL A 72 0.44 5.45 6.59
N LYS A 73 0.35 4.16 6.98
CA LYS A 73 1.51 3.27 7.08
C LYS A 73 2.20 3.04 5.74
N ILE A 74 1.44 2.78 4.68
CA ILE A 74 1.99 2.62 3.33
C ILE A 74 2.71 3.90 2.90
N ALA A 75 2.08 5.06 3.10
CA ALA A 75 2.67 6.34 2.75
C ALA A 75 3.99 6.59 3.50
N ARG A 76 3.99 6.33 4.80
CA ARG A 76 5.17 6.45 5.65
C ARG A 76 6.31 5.55 5.18
N ASN A 77 6.02 4.28 4.93
CA ASN A 77 7.06 3.33 4.51
C ASN A 77 7.61 3.67 3.12
N ALA A 78 6.78 4.16 2.21
CA ALA A 78 7.19 4.57 0.87
C ALA A 78 8.15 5.78 0.92
N ILE A 79 7.80 6.81 1.71
CA ILE A 79 8.65 8.00 1.89
C ILE A 79 9.94 7.63 2.64
N GLN A 80 9.86 6.80 3.68
CA GLN A 80 11.04 6.31 4.39
C GLN A 80 11.99 5.56 3.45
N PHE A 81 11.46 4.72 2.55
CA PHE A 81 12.27 4.03 1.54
C PHE A 81 12.98 5.02 0.62
N PHE A 82 12.27 6.07 0.18
CA PHE A 82 12.83 7.10 -0.69
C PHE A 82 14.02 7.81 -0.03
N TYR A 83 13.86 8.23 1.23
CA TYR A 83 14.93 8.89 1.98
C TYR A 83 16.14 7.97 2.17
N LYS A 84 15.90 6.72 2.54
CA LYS A 84 16.97 5.77 2.85
C LYS A 84 17.74 5.32 1.60
N HIS A 85 17.03 4.96 0.52
CA HIS A 85 17.62 4.26 -0.62
C HIS A 85 17.90 5.18 -1.82
N VAL A 86 17.16 6.28 -1.99
CA VAL A 86 17.36 7.21 -3.12
C VAL A 86 18.15 8.44 -2.70
N LEU A 87 17.81 9.03 -1.55
CA LEU A 87 18.49 10.24 -1.06
C LEU A 87 19.73 9.91 -0.22
N ASN A 88 19.91 8.65 0.20
CA ASN A 88 20.95 8.21 1.13
C ASN A 88 20.98 9.05 2.43
N ARG A 89 19.81 9.46 2.91
CA ARG A 89 19.65 10.23 4.15
C ARG A 89 19.06 9.34 5.24
N LEU A 90 19.50 9.58 6.48
CA LEU A 90 18.87 8.96 7.63
C LEU A 90 17.44 9.50 7.75
N TRP A 91 16.49 8.59 7.86
CA TRP A 91 15.09 8.95 8.13
C TRP A 91 14.99 9.42 9.59
N GLN A 92 14.83 10.72 9.78
CA GLN A 92 14.49 11.27 11.09
C GLN A 92 13.01 11.00 11.37
N TRP A 93 12.75 10.44 12.55
CA TRP A 93 11.43 9.94 12.86
C TRP A 93 10.46 11.08 13.13
N VAL A 94 9.43 11.18 12.30
CA VAL A 94 8.25 11.96 12.66
C VAL A 94 7.48 11.17 13.71
N ASP A 95 7.37 11.71 14.93
CA ASP A 95 6.53 11.16 16.02
C ASP A 95 5.05 11.18 15.62
N ILE A 96 4.67 10.23 14.76
CA ILE A 96 3.27 9.97 14.41
C ILE A 96 2.71 9.16 15.57
N VAL A 97 1.84 9.79 16.38
CA VAL A 97 1.12 9.14 17.47
C VAL A 97 0.47 7.88 16.92
N LYS A 98 0.93 6.73 17.42
CA LYS A 98 0.44 5.41 17.02
C LYS A 98 -1.05 5.36 17.37
N PRO A 99 -1.95 5.10 16.41
CA PRO A 99 -3.36 4.97 16.73
C PRO A 99 -3.56 3.80 17.70
N PRO A 100 -4.53 3.92 18.62
CA PRO A 100 -4.92 2.82 19.47
C PRO A 100 -5.29 1.61 18.60
N ARG A 101 -4.63 0.48 18.85
CA ARG A 101 -4.97 -0.79 18.19
C ARG A 101 -6.28 -1.29 18.80
N VAL A 102 -7.41 -0.87 18.24
CA VAL A 102 -8.61 -1.70 18.30
C VAL A 102 -8.51 -2.60 17.08
N GLN A 103 -8.01 -3.81 17.26
CA GLN A 103 -8.23 -4.89 16.30
C GLN A 103 -9.53 -5.56 16.72
N PRO A 104 -10.71 -5.13 16.23
CA PRO A 104 -11.85 -6.03 16.29
C PRO A 104 -11.41 -7.31 15.58
N LEU A 105 -11.71 -8.48 16.16
CA LEU A 105 -11.65 -9.71 15.37
C LEU A 105 -12.49 -9.46 14.13
N GLN A 106 -11.93 -9.74 12.95
CA GLN A 106 -12.76 -9.73 11.75
C GLN A 106 -13.88 -10.73 11.96
N ASP A 107 -15.12 -10.35 11.64
CA ASP A 107 -16.24 -11.29 11.68
C ASP A 107 -15.91 -12.45 10.74
N VAL A 108 -15.75 -13.64 11.33
CA VAL A 108 -15.49 -14.87 10.58
C VAL A 108 -16.83 -15.54 10.34
N LEU A 109 -17.09 -15.95 9.11
CA LEU A 109 -18.29 -16.70 8.77
C LEU A 109 -18.33 -18.03 9.54
N SER A 110 -19.47 -18.30 10.16
CA SER A 110 -19.77 -19.61 10.73
C SER A 110 -19.91 -20.68 9.63
N ILE A 111 -19.80 -21.94 10.02
CA ILE A 111 -19.96 -23.08 9.11
C ILE A 111 -21.33 -23.03 8.41
N ASP A 112 -22.38 -22.66 9.16
CA ASP A 112 -23.74 -22.54 8.62
C ASP A 112 -23.86 -21.42 7.58
N GLU A 113 -23.24 -20.26 7.82
CA GLU A 113 -23.21 -19.16 6.85
C GLU A 113 -22.45 -19.54 5.58
N VAL A 114 -21.32 -20.23 5.71
CA VAL A 114 -20.57 -20.75 4.54
C VAL A 114 -21.41 -21.75 3.76
N GLN A 115 -22.08 -22.68 4.45
CA GLN A 115 -22.98 -23.65 3.82
C GLN A 115 -24.12 -22.96 3.07
N GLN A 116 -24.71 -21.91 3.66
CA GLN A 116 -25.74 -21.12 2.99
C GLN A 116 -25.20 -20.44 1.73
N ILE A 117 -24.01 -19.84 1.78
CA ILE A 117 -23.37 -19.22 0.60
C ILE A 117 -23.17 -20.23 -0.51
N ILE A 118 -22.60 -21.41 -0.22
CA ILE A 118 -22.33 -22.44 -1.23
C ILE A 118 -23.65 -22.95 -1.83
N ASN A 119 -24.64 -23.28 -1.00
CA ASN A 119 -25.87 -23.91 -1.46
C ASN A 119 -26.83 -22.95 -2.19
N HIS A 120 -26.80 -21.65 -1.87
CA HIS A 120 -27.66 -20.66 -2.54
C HIS A 120 -26.98 -20.00 -3.75
N THR A 121 -25.71 -20.32 -4.03
CA THR A 121 -25.01 -19.80 -5.21
C THR A 121 -25.56 -20.44 -6.49
N ARG A 122 -26.25 -19.64 -7.30
CA ARG A 122 -26.94 -20.10 -8.52
C ARG A 122 -26.01 -20.47 -9.67
N LYS A 123 -24.84 -19.84 -9.75
CA LYS A 123 -23.89 -20.05 -10.83
C LYS A 123 -22.92 -21.16 -10.43
N LEU A 124 -22.98 -22.30 -11.13
CA LEU A 124 -22.15 -23.47 -10.84
C LEU A 124 -20.65 -23.13 -10.73
N SER A 125 -20.13 -22.28 -11.61
CA SER A 125 -18.72 -21.87 -11.55
C SER A 125 -18.35 -21.17 -10.24
N TYR A 126 -19.25 -20.38 -9.65
CA TYR A 126 -19.01 -19.72 -8.38
C TYR A 126 -19.22 -20.66 -7.20
N GLN A 127 -20.20 -21.57 -7.30
CA GLN A 127 -20.41 -22.59 -6.29
C GLN A 127 -19.18 -23.51 -6.16
N VAL A 128 -18.65 -23.99 -7.29
CA VAL A 128 -17.41 -24.78 -7.33
C VAL A 128 -16.24 -23.96 -6.77
N TYR A 129 -16.09 -22.70 -7.18
CA TYR A 129 -15.07 -21.81 -6.63
C TYR A 129 -15.14 -21.72 -5.10
N TYR A 130 -16.32 -21.41 -4.52
CA TYR A 130 -16.47 -21.31 -3.07
C TYR A 130 -16.19 -22.63 -2.36
N LEU A 131 -16.68 -23.75 -2.89
CA LEU A 131 -16.44 -25.07 -2.32
C LEU A 131 -14.95 -25.42 -2.32
N THR A 132 -14.25 -25.19 -3.44
CA THR A 132 -12.81 -25.47 -3.59
C THR A 132 -11.98 -24.56 -2.70
N THR A 133 -12.24 -23.24 -2.68
CA THR A 133 -11.54 -22.29 -1.81
C THR A 133 -11.71 -22.66 -0.34
N TYR A 134 -12.94 -22.95 0.08
CA TYR A 134 -13.23 -23.29 1.48
C TYR A 134 -12.59 -24.63 1.89
N SER A 135 -12.74 -25.68 1.06
CA SER A 135 -12.26 -27.02 1.40
C SER A 135 -10.73 -27.11 1.42
N LEU A 136 -10.04 -26.37 0.56
CA LEU A 136 -8.57 -26.41 0.42
C LEU A 136 -7.85 -25.28 1.17
N GLY A 137 -8.57 -24.31 1.74
CA GLY A 137 -7.98 -23.17 2.44
C GLY A 137 -7.13 -22.25 1.55
N LEU A 138 -7.39 -22.25 0.23
CA LEU A 138 -6.61 -21.48 -0.74
C LEU A 138 -6.94 -19.99 -0.67
N ARG A 139 -5.96 -19.14 -0.98
CA ARG A 139 -6.22 -17.71 -1.22
C ARG A 139 -7.00 -17.54 -2.53
N LEU A 140 -7.78 -16.45 -2.62
CA LEU A 140 -8.51 -16.07 -3.83
C LEU A 140 -7.68 -16.23 -5.13
N GLY A 141 -6.47 -15.68 -5.14
CA GLY A 141 -5.59 -15.76 -6.31
C GLY A 141 -5.08 -17.17 -6.60
N GLU A 142 -4.90 -18.00 -5.58
CA GLU A 142 -4.47 -19.41 -5.75
C GLU A 142 -5.62 -20.23 -6.34
N THR A 143 -6.86 -20.08 -5.83
CA THR A 143 -8.03 -20.78 -6.38
C THR A 143 -8.30 -20.40 -7.84
N LEU A 144 -8.22 -19.11 -8.18
CA LEU A 144 -8.49 -18.64 -9.55
C LEU A 144 -7.46 -19.11 -10.58
N ASN A 145 -6.25 -19.47 -10.15
CA ASN A 145 -5.16 -19.92 -11.02
C ASN A 145 -4.95 -21.44 -11.00
N LEU A 146 -5.90 -22.21 -10.46
CA LEU A 146 -5.85 -23.68 -10.54
C LEU A 146 -5.95 -24.14 -12.00
N THR A 147 -5.04 -25.04 -12.39
CA THR A 147 -5.00 -25.67 -13.71
C THR A 147 -5.29 -27.16 -13.60
N ILE A 148 -5.73 -27.77 -14.70
CA ILE A 148 -5.91 -29.23 -14.83
C ILE A 148 -4.54 -29.90 -14.94
#